data_AF-A0A7W8SL58-F1
#
_entry.id   AF-A0A7W8SL58-F1
#
_cell.length_a   1.000
_cell.length_b   1.000
_cell.length_c   1.000
_cell.angle_alpha   90.00
_cell.angle_beta   90.00
_cell.angle_gamma   90.00
#
_symmetry.space_group_name_H-M   'P 1'
#
loop_
_entity.id
_entity.type
_entity.pdbx_description
1 polymer ?
#
loop_
_entity_poly.entity_id
_entity_poly.type
_entity_poly.pdbx_seq_one_letter_code
_entity_poly.pdbx_strand_id
1 'polypeptide(L)' 'MNAKHREHRVRQAEDAHDLALHHLARAREALDLIASIAEAPLVHGSLSSIARLAHAALVGSMPADPAYVSGEQHEQEGP' A
#
# COMPACT_ATOMS: atom_id res chain seq x y z
N MET A 1 -31.69 -15.23 -14.08
CA MET A 1 -30.35 -14.99 -13.52
C MET A 1 -30.46 -15.07 -12.00
N ASN A 2 -29.75 -15.99 -11.35
CA ASN A 2 -29.95 -16.35 -9.93
C ASN A 2 -29.60 -15.19 -8.97
N ALA A 3 -30.48 -14.90 -8.00
CA ALA A 3 -30.30 -13.82 -7.02
C ALA A 3 -28.97 -13.92 -6.27
N LYS A 4 -28.51 -15.15 -5.98
CA LYS A 4 -27.21 -15.41 -5.33
C LYS A 4 -26.02 -14.95 -6.17
N HIS A 5 -26.08 -15.09 -7.50
CA HIS A 5 -25.02 -14.60 -8.39
C HIS A 5 -24.99 -13.08 -8.48
N ARG A 6 -26.13 -12.41 -8.28
CA ARG A 6 -26.18 -10.95 -8.23
C ARG A 6 -25.54 -10.44 -6.94
N GLU A 7 -25.90 -11.03 -5.81
CA GLU A 7 -25.36 -10.68 -4.49
C GLU A 7 -23.84 -10.87 -4.43
N HIS A 8 -23.33 -11.99 -4.95
CA HIS A 8 -21.90 -12.25 -5.01
C HIS A 8 -21.15 -11.20 -5.84
N ARG A 9 -21.70 -10.79 -7.00
CA ARG A 9 -21.08 -9.74 -7.83
C ARG A 9 -21.09 -8.37 -7.16
N VAL A 10 -22.16 -8.04 -6.42
CA VAL A 10 -22.24 -6.78 -5.67
C VAL A 10 -21.16 -6.76 -4.60
N ARG A 11 -21.04 -7.86 -3.82
CA ARG A 11 -20.00 -8.00 -2.79
C ARG A 11 -18.59 -7.84 -3.36
N GLN A 12 -18.30 -8.52 -4.47
CA GLN A 12 -17.00 -8.40 -5.15
C GLN A 12 -16.72 -6.97 -5.64
N ALA A 13 -17.74 -6.26 -6.12
CA ALA A 13 -17.59 -4.87 -6.54
C ALA A 13 -17.34 -3.93 -5.35
N GLU A 14 -18.00 -4.17 -4.21
CA GLU A 14 -17.77 -3.45 -2.97
C GLU A 14 -16.35 -3.68 -2.44
N ASP A 15 -15.89 -4.93 -2.37
CA ASP A 15 -14.55 -5.27 -1.92
C ASP A 15 -13.47 -4.63 -2.83
N ALA A 16 -13.68 -4.64 -4.15
CA ALA A 16 -12.77 -4.00 -5.10
C ALA A 16 -12.77 -2.47 -4.97
N HIS A 17 -13.93 -1.87 -4.69
CA HIS A 17 -14.05 -0.43 -4.47
C HIS A 17 -13.33 -0.01 -3.19
N ASP A 18 -13.50 -0.74 -2.09
CA ASP A 18 -12.84 -0.44 -0.82
C ASP A 18 -11.32 -0.58 -0.93
N LEU A 19 -10.84 -1.60 -1.65
CA LEU A 19 -9.43 -1.75 -1.97
C LEU A 19 -8.89 -0.58 -2.81
N ALA A 20 -9.65 -0.14 -3.83
CA ALA A 20 -9.27 1.00 -4.66
C ALA A 20 -9.19 2.30 -3.85
N LEU A 21 -10.14 2.54 -2.93
CA LEU A 21 -10.12 3.69 -2.03
C LEU A 21 -8.91 3.66 -1.08
N HIS A 22 -8.59 2.49 -0.54
CA HIS A 22 -7.40 2.31 0.28
C HIS A 22 -6.11 2.66 -0.48
N HIS A 23 -5.95 2.14 -1.70
CA HIS A 23 -4.80 2.46 -2.54
C HIS A 23 -4.74 3.94 -2.93
N LEU A 24 -5.87 4.57 -3.20
CA LEU A 24 -5.94 6.00 -3.51
C LEU A 24 -5.49 6.86 -2.32
N ALA A 25 -5.97 6.56 -1.11
CA ALA A 25 -5.57 7.27 0.11
C ALA A 25 -4.05 7.17 0.33
N ARG A 26 -3.51 5.96 0.19
CA ARG A 26 -2.08 5.68 0.30
C ARG A 26 -1.24 6.43 -0.74
N ALA A 27 -1.71 6.49 -1.99
CA ALA A 27 -1.03 7.21 -3.06
C ALA A 27 -1.00 8.73 -2.79
N ARG A 28 -2.07 9.29 -2.22
CA ARG A 28 -2.10 10.71 -1.82
C ARG A 28 -1.11 11.00 -0.71
N GLU A 29 -1.06 10.18 0.34
CA GLU A 29 -0.08 10.33 1.42
C GLU A 29 1.36 10.28 0.90
N ALA A 30 1.66 9.35 -0.02
CA ALA A 30 2.98 9.25 -0.63
C ALA A 30 3.33 10.50 -1.45
N LEU A 31 2.39 11.05 -2.22
CA LEU A 31 2.58 12.29 -2.98
C LEU A 31 2.82 13.49 -2.07
N ASP A 32 2.09 13.60 -0.96
CA ASP A 32 2.27 14.69 0.02
C ASP A 32 3.66 14.62 0.68
N LEU A 33 4.15 13.42 0.99
CA LEU A 33 5.51 13.22 1.51
C LEU A 33 6.58 13.58 0.46
N ILE A 34 6.38 13.23 -0.81
CA ILE A 34 7.29 13.60 -1.90
C ILE A 34 7.30 15.11 -2.11
N ALA A 35 6.14 15.77 -2.11
CA ALA A 35 6.04 17.22 -2.21
C ALA A 35 6.77 17.90 -1.04
N SER A 36 6.59 17.39 0.19
CA SER A 36 7.29 17.88 1.39
C SER A 36 8.81 17.76 1.27
N ILE A 37 9.32 16.71 0.63
CA ILE A 37 10.75 16.55 0.32
C ILE A 37 11.20 17.55 -0.75
N ALA A 38 10.44 17.71 -1.82
CA ALA A 38 10.79 18.57 -2.95
C ALA A 38 10.82 20.06 -2.57
N GLU A 39 9.94 20.48 -1.66
CA GLU A 39 9.85 21.86 -1.18
C GLU A 39 10.77 22.14 0.02
N ALA A 40 11.44 21.13 0.59
CA ALA A 40 12.28 21.29 1.76
C ALA A 40 13.52 22.16 1.47
N PRO A 41 13.74 23.26 2.20
CA PRO A 41 14.90 24.11 2.00
C PRO A 41 16.20 23.35 2.33
N LEU A 42 17.21 23.49 1.45
CA LEU A 42 18.51 22.83 1.57
C LEU A 42 19.38 23.52 2.64
N VAL A 43 19.10 23.23 3.90
CA VAL A 43 19.90 23.65 5.07
C VAL A 43 20.73 22.49 5.64
N HIS A 44 21.75 22.78 6.46
CA HIS A 44 22.53 21.73 7.16
C HIS A 44 21.58 20.78 7.93
N GLY A 45 21.61 19.48 7.60
CA GLY A 45 20.71 18.46 8.16
C GLY A 45 19.48 18.10 7.32
N SER A 46 19.25 18.77 6.19
CA SER A 46 18.14 18.47 5.27
C SER A 46 18.21 17.06 4.68
N LEU A 47 19.41 16.58 4.35
CA LEU A 47 19.65 15.25 3.78
C LEU A 47 19.14 14.09 4.67
N SER A 48 19.36 14.19 5.98
CA SER A 48 18.85 13.20 6.95
C SER A 48 17.33 13.24 7.05
N SER A 49 16.73 14.44 7.04
CA SER A 49 15.27 14.60 7.07
C SER A 49 14.60 14.11 5.78
N ILE A 50 15.20 14.40 4.62
CA ILE A 50 14.77 13.89 3.31
C ILE A 50 14.86 12.36 3.27
N ALA A 51 15.96 11.77 3.76
CA ALA A 51 16.12 10.32 3.82
C ALA A 51 15.07 9.64 4.69
N ARG A 52 14.71 10.23 5.85
CA ARG A 52 13.62 9.70 6.71
C ARG A 52 12.26 9.77 6.03
N LEU A 53 11.92 10.89 5.39
CA LEU A 53 10.64 11.06 4.69
C LEU A 53 10.54 10.10 3.49
N ALA A 54 11.63 9.95 2.73
CA ALA A 54 11.69 9.00 1.61
C ALA A 54 11.53 7.56 2.10
N HIS A 55 12.17 7.19 3.21
CA HIS A 55 12.02 5.87 3.81
C HIS A 55 10.58 5.61 4.29
N ALA A 56 9.96 6.59 4.95
CA ALA A 56 8.57 6.49 5.39
C ALA A 56 7.60 6.33 4.20
N ALA A 57 7.81 7.07 3.12
CA ALA A 57 7.02 6.92 1.90
C ALA A 57 7.21 5.55 1.24
N LEU A 58 8.44 5.02 1.21
CA LEU A 58 8.76 3.73 0.59
C LEU A 58 8.26 2.54 1.41
N VAL A 59 8.52 2.50 2.72
CA VAL A 59 8.02 1.46 3.64
C VAL A 59 6.50 1.51 3.73
N GLY A 60 5.97 2.73 3.81
CA GLY A 60 4.56 3.02 3.72
C GLY A 60 3.94 2.68 2.37
N SER A 61 4.70 2.27 1.34
CA SER A 61 4.21 1.92 -0.02
C SER A 61 4.25 0.43 -0.40
N MET A 62 4.85 -0.46 0.41
CA MET A 62 4.81 -1.90 0.12
C MET A 62 3.35 -2.41 0.18
N PRO A 63 2.72 -2.84 -0.93
CA PRO A 63 1.48 -3.59 -0.82
C PRO A 63 1.74 -4.82 0.06
N ALA A 64 0.77 -5.16 0.92
CA ALA A 64 0.80 -6.47 1.57
C ALA A 64 0.95 -7.49 0.45
N ASP A 65 2.02 -8.28 0.48
CA ASP A 65 2.27 -9.28 -0.54
C ASP A 65 1.03 -10.19 -0.59
N PRO A 66 0.29 -10.24 -1.70
CA PRO A 66 -0.87 -11.12 -1.81
C PRO A 66 -0.46 -12.59 -1.65
N ALA A 67 0.81 -12.95 -1.86
CA ALA A 67 1.34 -14.28 -1.56
C ALA A 67 1.49 -14.55 -0.04
N TYR A 68 1.57 -13.52 0.79
CA TYR A 68 1.66 -13.65 2.25
C TYR A 68 0.27 -13.80 2.92
N VAL A 69 -0.81 -13.45 2.22
CA VAL A 69 -2.20 -13.64 2.69
C VAL A 69 -2.68 -15.07 2.42
N SER A 70 -2.04 -15.79 1.50
CA SER A 70 -2.17 -17.24 1.35
C SER A 70 -1.28 -17.92 2.39
N GLY A 71 -1.84 -18.14 3.59
CA GLY A 71 -1.20 -18.92 4.65
C GLY A 71 -1.02 -20.40 4.28
N GLU A 72 -0.24 -20.70 3.25
CA GLU A 72 0.38 -22.00 3.09
C GLU A 72 1.71 -21.96 3.83
N GLN A 73 1.66 -22.48 5.05
CA GLN A 73 2.81 -22.93 5.80
C GLN A 73 3.59 -23.90 4.91
N HIS A 74 4.61 -23.41 4.20
CA HIS A 74 5.65 -24.29 3.70
C HIS A 74 6.50 -24.74 4.89
N GLU A 75 5.95 -25.70 5.63
CA GLU A 75 6.74 -26.60 6.46
C GLU A 75 7.74 -27.34 5.55
N GLN A 76 9.00 -27.26 5.98
CA GLN A 76 10.06 -28.26 5.86
C GLN A 76 10.10 -29.13 4.60
N GLU A 77 11.25 -29.08 3.90
CA GLU A 77 12.16 -30.22 3.88
C GLU A 77 13.54 -29.75 3.39
N GLY A 78 14.50 -29.78 4.31
CA GLY A 78 15.91 -29.71 3.96
C GLY A 78 16.40 -31.10 3.54
N PRO A 79 17.50 -31.19 2.77
CA PRO A 79 18.27 -32.42 2.66
C PRO A 79 19.10 -32.70 3.93
#